data_AF-A0A7X5U5Q7-F1
#
_entry.id   AF-A0A7X5U5Q7-F1
#
_cell.length_a   1.000
_cell.length_b   1.000
_cell.length_c   1.000
_cell.angle_alpha   90.00
_cell.angle_beta   90.00
_cell.angle_gamma   90.00
#
_symmetry.space_group_name_H-M   'P 1'
#
loop_
_entity.id
_entity.type
_entity.pdbx_description
1 polymer ?
#
loop_
_entity_poly.entity_id
_entity_poly.type
_entity_poly.pdbx_seq_one_letter_code
_entity_poly.pdbx_strand_id
1 'polypeptide(L)'
;MMRDPYEPFGGEPDDIAGFTAQDLDGRTVDEQRAAAIADCQLCDENGYRTGATRCDHIDHAAIAERHRAEIAAQLAEIRARKEPPTETTDRSS
;
A
#
# COMPACT_ATOMS: atom_id res chain seq x y z
N MET A 1 -2.48 48.16 7.23
CA MET A 1 -2.20 47.67 5.86
C MET A 1 -2.32 46.16 5.89
N MET A 2 -3.10 45.55 5.00
CA MET A 2 -3.34 44.11 4.96
C MET A 2 -2.21 43.43 4.18
N ARG A 3 -1.62 42.37 4.74
CA ARG A 3 -0.49 41.65 4.12
C ARG A 3 -0.97 40.96 2.85
N ASP A 4 -0.18 41.05 1.78
CA ASP A 4 -0.51 40.51 0.46
C ASP A 4 -0.56 38.96 0.53
N PRO A 5 -1.68 38.33 0.14
CA PRO A 5 -1.85 36.88 0.23
C PRO A 5 -0.92 36.05 -0.67
N TYR A 6 -0.18 36.68 -1.59
CA TYR A 6 0.84 36.00 -2.43
C TYR A 6 2.28 36.35 -2.04
N GLU A 7 2.52 37.04 -0.92
CA GLU A 7 3.88 37.08 -0.38
C GLU A 7 4.32 35.65 -0.02
N PRO A 8 5.45 35.15 -0.56
CA PRO A 8 6.05 33.93 -0.05
C PRO A 8 6.26 34.14 1.45
N PHE A 9 5.92 33.14 2.27
CA PHE A 9 6.10 33.21 3.72
C PHE A 9 7.54 33.62 4.02
N GLY A 10 7.75 34.91 4.28
CA GLY A 10 9.07 35.52 4.47
C GLY A 10 9.61 35.19 5.84
N GLY A 11 9.98 33.92 6.03
CA GLY A 11 10.90 33.47 7.05
C GLY A 11 12.21 33.09 6.36
N GLU A 12 13.33 33.44 6.98
CA GLU A 12 14.64 32.88 6.63
C GLU A 12 14.52 31.34 6.77
N PRO A 13 15.27 30.52 6.01
CA PRO A 13 15.22 29.05 6.17
C PRO A 13 15.50 28.59 7.62
N ASP A 14 16.12 29.45 8.41
CA ASP A 14 16.41 29.29 9.84
C ASP A 14 15.13 29.32 10.70
N ASP A 15 14.09 30.03 10.26
CA ASP A 15 12.82 30.21 10.96
C ASP A 15 11.89 28.99 10.83
N ILE A 16 12.06 28.20 9.76
CA ILE A 16 11.35 26.93 9.52
C ILE A 16 12.13 25.70 10.03
N ALA A 17 13.37 25.89 10.48
CA ALA A 17 14.20 24.82 11.04
C ALA A 17 13.60 24.21 12.34
N GLY A 18 12.67 24.90 12.99
CA GLY A 18 11.91 24.41 14.14
C GLY A 18 10.65 23.61 13.82
N PHE A 19 10.26 23.47 12.54
CA PHE A 19 9.06 22.74 12.12
C PHE A 19 9.41 21.39 11.47
N THR A 20 10.53 20.77 11.85
CA THR A 20 10.66 19.34 11.60
C THR A 20 9.79 18.64 12.65
N ALA A 21 8.83 17.84 12.21
CA ALA A 21 7.88 17.13 13.08
C ALA A 21 8.54 16.10 14.04
N GLN A 22 9.85 16.19 14.25
CA GLN A 22 10.67 15.10 14.75
C GLN A 22 10.68 14.95 16.27
N ASP A 23 10.11 15.88 17.06
CA ASP A 23 10.22 15.81 18.53
C ASP A 23 8.97 16.24 19.31
N LEU A 24 7.75 16.14 18.76
CA LEU A 24 6.55 16.51 19.54
C LEU A 24 6.35 15.61 20.78
N ASP A 25 6.87 14.38 20.75
CA ASP A 25 6.73 13.38 21.82
C ASP A 25 8.08 12.82 22.33
N GLY A 26 9.22 13.36 21.88
CA GLY A 26 10.55 12.85 22.21
C GLY A 26 10.91 11.47 21.60
N ARG A 27 10.18 11.05 20.56
CA ARG A 27 10.42 9.83 19.78
C ARG A 27 11.01 10.18 18.43
N THR A 28 11.97 9.39 17.96
CA THR A 28 12.52 9.49 16.60
C THR A 28 11.45 9.26 15.54
N VAL A 29 11.68 9.73 14.31
CA VAL A 29 10.76 9.54 13.17
C VAL A 29 10.45 8.06 12.92
N ASP A 30 11.44 7.19 13.08
CA ASP A 30 11.26 5.75 12.90
C ASP A 30 10.36 5.14 13.98
N GLU A 31 10.49 5.58 15.24
CA GLU A 31 9.63 5.16 16.35
C GLU A 31 8.20 5.69 16.20
N GLN A 32 8.06 6.94 15.75
CA GLN A 32 6.74 7.51 15.43
C GLN A 32 6.08 6.74 14.29
N ARG A 33 6.83 6.41 13.25
CA ARG A 33 6.35 5.59 12.13
C ARG A 33 5.95 4.19 12.60
N ALA A 34 6.78 3.52 13.42
CA ALA A 34 6.46 2.20 13.95
C ALA A 34 5.19 2.22 14.83
N ALA A 35 5.01 3.25 15.66
CA ALA A 35 3.81 3.40 16.48
C ALA A 35 2.58 3.69 15.62
N ALA A 36 2.66 4.59 14.63
CA ALA A 36 1.55 4.86 13.71
C ALA A 36 1.11 3.61 12.93
N ILE A 37 2.06 2.70 12.64
CA ILE A 37 1.77 1.41 12.02
C ILE A 37 1.08 0.46 13.00
N ALA A 38 1.56 0.38 14.25
CA ALA A 38 0.98 -0.45 15.30
C ALA A 38 -0.44 0.02 15.70
N ASP A 39 -0.67 1.33 15.71
CA ASP A 39 -1.94 1.96 16.09
C ASP A 39 -2.94 2.05 14.93
N CYS A 40 -2.63 1.46 13.77
CA CYS A 40 -3.50 1.54 12.59
C CYS A 40 -4.76 0.68 12.76
N GLN A 41 -5.86 1.31 13.20
CA GLN A 41 -7.18 0.67 13.37
C GLN A 41 -7.97 0.52 12.05
N LEU A 42 -7.40 0.95 10.93
CA LEU A 42 -8.11 0.99 9.65
C LEU A 42 -7.91 -0.28 8.80
N CYS A 43 -6.81 -1.00 9.03
CA CYS A 43 -6.44 -2.15 8.22
C CYS A 43 -6.64 -3.43 9.04
N ASP A 44 -6.99 -4.53 8.38
CA ASP A 44 -7.00 -5.87 8.98
C ASP A 44 -5.57 -6.41 9.18
N GLU A 45 -5.46 -7.63 9.69
CA GLU A 45 -4.18 -8.34 9.90
C GLU A 45 -3.35 -8.53 8.62
N ASN A 46 -3.98 -8.38 7.45
CA ASN A 46 -3.34 -8.50 6.15
C ASN A 46 -3.01 -7.13 5.52
N GLY A 47 -3.31 -6.02 6.21
CA GLY A 47 -3.02 -4.68 5.73
C GLY A 47 -4.02 -4.13 4.72
N TYR A 48 -5.25 -4.65 4.73
CA TYR A 48 -6.35 -4.17 3.90
C TYR A 48 -7.38 -3.41 4.72
N ARG A 49 -7.81 -2.26 4.21
CA ARG A 49 -9.00 -1.56 4.72
C ARG A 49 -10.27 -2.20 4.18
N THR A 50 -11.38 -1.91 4.84
CA THR A 50 -12.73 -2.12 4.32
C THR A 50 -12.83 -1.59 2.88
N GLY A 51 -13.29 -2.43 1.95
CA GLY A 51 -13.36 -2.09 0.52
C GLY A 51 -12.08 -2.39 -0.28
N ALA A 52 -11.21 -3.28 0.23
CA ALA A 52 -10.00 -3.77 -0.45
C ALA A 52 -8.95 -2.70 -0.77
N THR A 53 -8.96 -1.57 -0.05
CA THR A 53 -7.90 -0.55 -0.18
C THR A 53 -6.68 -1.00 0.61
N ARG A 54 -5.52 -1.01 -0.04
CA ARG A 54 -4.25 -1.43 0.55
C ARG A 54 -3.60 -0.30 1.36
N CYS A 55 -3.05 -0.63 2.52
CA CYS A 55 -2.22 0.27 3.31
C CYS A 55 -0.73 0.07 2.96
N ASP A 56 0.03 1.16 2.78
CA ASP A 56 1.44 1.14 2.33
C ASP A 56 2.45 0.77 3.43
N HIS A 57 1.98 0.59 4.66
CA HIS A 57 2.85 0.29 5.80
C HIS A 57 3.12 -1.20 6.02
N ILE A 58 2.43 -2.09 5.31
CA ILE A 58 2.73 -3.52 5.28
C ILE A 58 3.47 -3.82 3.98
N ASP A 59 4.48 -4.69 4.05
CA ASP A 59 5.10 -5.23 2.84
C ASP A 59 4.24 -6.36 2.27
N HIS A 60 3.35 -6.01 1.32
CA HIS A 60 2.57 -7.04 0.64
C HIS A 60 3.33 -7.72 -0.50
N ALA A 61 4.53 -7.27 -0.88
CA ALA A 61 5.36 -8.05 -1.80
C ALA A 61 5.80 -9.34 -1.10
N ALA A 62 6.21 -9.25 0.16
CA ALA A 62 6.51 -10.43 0.99
C ALA A 62 5.27 -11.30 1.27
N ILE A 63 4.08 -10.71 1.42
CA ILE A 63 2.83 -11.48 1.53
C ILE A 63 2.55 -12.23 0.21
N ALA A 64 2.57 -11.52 -0.92
CA ALA A 64 2.33 -12.11 -2.22
C ALA A 64 3.33 -13.23 -2.52
N GLU A 65 4.60 -13.04 -2.17
CA GLU A 65 5.67 -14.04 -2.27
C GLU A 65 5.28 -15.38 -1.66
N ARG A 66 4.83 -15.37 -0.39
CA ARG A 66 4.45 -16.58 0.36
C ARG A 66 3.32 -17.34 -0.30
N HIS A 67 2.41 -16.64 -0.96
CA HIS A 67 1.22 -17.22 -1.59
C HIS A 67 1.33 -17.40 -3.10
N ARG A 68 2.49 -17.11 -3.73
CA ARG A 68 2.63 -17.19 -5.20
C ARG A 68 2.27 -18.56 -5.77
N ALA A 69 2.69 -19.64 -5.11
CA ALA A 69 2.42 -21.00 -5.56
C ALA A 69 0.92 -21.33 -5.52
N GLU A 70 0.24 -20.90 -4.46
CA GLU A 70 -1.20 -21.09 -4.27
C GLU A 70 -2.00 -20.28 -5.31
N ILE A 71 -1.63 -19.01 -5.53
CA ILE A 71 -2.22 -18.15 -6.55
C ILE A 71 -2.04 -18.77 -7.95
N ALA A 72 -0.85 -19.29 -8.25
CA ALA A 72 -0.58 -19.94 -9.53
C ALA A 72 -1.45 -21.19 -9.75
N ALA A 73 -1.64 -22.01 -8.71
CA ALA A 73 -2.52 -23.18 -8.77
C ALA A 73 -3.99 -22.79 -9.01
N GLN A 74 -4.50 -21.80 -8.28
CA GLN A 74 -5.87 -21.31 -8.46
C GLN A 74 -6.10 -20.73 -9.86
N LEU A 75 -5.14 -19.98 -10.40
CA LEU A 75 -5.22 -19.45 -11.76
C LEU A 75 -5.22 -20.55 -12.83
N ALA A 76 -4.46 -21.63 -12.62
CA ALA A 76 -4.45 -22.78 -13.52
C ALA A 76 -5.82 -23.50 -13.52
N GLU A 77 -6.42 -23.68 -12.35
CA GLU A 77 -7.76 -24.29 -12.22
C GLU A 77 -8.84 -23.43 -12.90
N ILE A 78 -8.82 -22.12 -12.66
CA ILE A 78 -9.76 -21.19 -13.31
C ILE A 78 -9.60 -21.23 -14.83
N ARG A 79 -8.36 -21.33 -15.34
CA ARG A 79 -8.09 -21.45 -16.78
C ARG A 79 -8.69 -22.74 -17.34
N ALA A 80 -8.42 -23.89 -16.70
CA ALA A 80 -8.95 -25.18 -17.11
C ALA A 80 -10.49 -25.20 -17.14
N ARG A 81 -11.14 -24.50 -16.21
CA ARG A 81 -12.62 -24.35 -16.19
C ARG A 81 -13.16 -23.43 -17.29
N LYS A 82 -12.37 -22.44 -17.73
CA LYS A 82 -12.77 -21.46 -18.75
C LYS A 82 -12.46 -21.92 -20.19
N GLU A 83 -11.57 -22.89 -20.36
CA GLU A 83 -11.21 -23.41 -21.67
C GLU A 83 -12.39 -24.24 -22.21
N PRO A 84 -12.99 -23.85 -23.35
CA PRO A 84 -14.04 -24.67 -23.97
C PRO A 84 -13.45 -26.00 -24.41
N PRO A 85 -14.20 -27.12 -24.34
CA PRO A 85 -13.69 -28.42 -24.78
C PRO A 85 -13.21 -28.28 -26.22
N THR A 86 -11.94 -28.60 -26.46
CA THR A 86 -11.36 -28.61 -27.81
C THR A 86 -12.08 -29.68 -28.61
N GLU A 87 -13.00 -29.25 -29.48
CA GLU A 87 -13.68 -30.09 -30.46
C GLU A 87 -12.59 -30.79 -31.29
N THR A 88 -12.37 -32.07 -30.98
CA THR A 88 -11.41 -32.92 -31.69
C THR A 88 -12.01 -33.15 -33.06
N THR A 89 -11.67 -32.29 -34.02
CA THR A 89 -12.15 -32.43 -35.40
C THR A 89 -11.33 -33.54 -36.05
N ASP A 90 -11.67 -34.78 -35.70
CA ASP A 90 -11.33 -35.96 -36.49
C ASP A 90 -12.18 -35.89 -37.76
N ARG A 91 -11.70 -35.15 -38.76
CA ARG A 91 -12.28 -35.13 -40.10
C ARG A 91 -11.36 -35.89 -41.04
N SER A 92 -11.34 -37.20 -40.82
CA SER A 92 -10.88 -38.17 -41.80
C SER A 92 -12.09 -38.69 -42.57
N SER A 93 -12.32 -38.21 -43.79
CA SER A 93 -13.08 -38.87 -44.88
C SER A 93 -12.89 -38.13 -46.20
#